data_AF-A0A2N3FBU8-F1
#
_entry.id   AF-A0A2N3FBU8-F1
#
_cell.length_a   1.000
_cell.length_b   1.000
_cell.length_c   1.000
_cell.angle_alpha   90.00
_cell.angle_beta   90.00
_cell.angle_gamma   90.00
#
_symmetry.space_group_name_H-M   'P 1'
#
loop_
_entity.id
_entity.type
_entity.pdbx_description
1 polymer ?
#
loop_
_entity_poly.entity_id
_entity_poly.type
_entity_poly.pdbx_seq_one_letter_code
_entity_poly.pdbx_strand_id
1 'polypeptide(L)' 'MLIECDECTARGPACGDCVVSFLTITRRPHTIEVDEDQAAAITAMTQGGLLPPLRLVRDERVS' A
#
# COMPACT_ATOMS: atom_id res chain seq x y z
N MET A 1 -15.23 16.53 0.62
CA MET A 1 -13.88 17.02 0.26
C MET A 1 -13.66 16.67 -1.21
N LEU A 2 -13.15 17.60 -2.01
CA LEU A 2 -12.83 17.39 -3.43
C LEU A 2 -11.31 17.55 -3.61
N ILE A 3 -10.71 16.75 -4.48
CA ILE A 3 -9.28 16.78 -4.79
C ILE A 3 -9.13 16.98 -6.30
N GLU A 4 -8.57 18.12 -6.71
CA GLU A 4 -8.39 18.48 -8.12
C GLU A 4 -6.99 18.08 -8.61
N CYS A 5 -6.87 16.88 -9.19
CA CYS A 5 -5.59 16.39 -9.68
C CYS A 5 -5.09 17.12 -10.93
N ASP A 6 -5.96 17.79 -11.69
CA ASP A 6 -5.57 18.50 -12.91
C ASP A 6 -4.74 19.76 -12.62
N GLU A 7 -4.96 20.41 -11.48
CA GLU A 7 -4.21 21.60 -11.04
C GLU A 7 -3.06 21.26 -10.06
N CYS A 8 -2.82 19.97 -9.80
CA CYS A 8 -1.76 19.56 -8.88
C CYS A 8 -0.38 19.85 -9.47
N THR A 9 0.38 20.72 -8.81
CA THR A 9 1.73 21.12 -9.26
C THR A 9 2.75 19.98 -9.25
N ALA A 10 2.48 18.91 -8.48
CA ALA A 10 3.30 17.70 -8.42
C ALA A 10 2.79 16.57 -9.35
N ARG A 11 1.74 16.83 -10.15
CA ARG A 11 1.14 15.85 -11.07
C ARG A 11 2.19 15.31 -12.04
N GLY A 12 2.23 13.98 -12.17
CA GLY A 12 3.25 13.25 -12.92
C GLY A 12 4.32 12.73 -11.96
N PRO A 13 5.35 13.52 -11.60
CA PRO A 13 6.49 13.05 -10.81
C PRO A 13 6.11 12.40 -9.48
N ALA A 14 5.12 12.95 -8.76
CA ALA A 14 4.71 12.44 -7.46
C ALA A 14 3.53 11.45 -7.53
N CYS A 15 2.93 11.23 -8.69
CA CYS A 15 1.73 10.39 -8.80
C CYS A 15 1.98 8.92 -8.40
N GLY A 16 3.21 8.43 -8.50
CA GLY A 16 3.57 7.06 -8.11
C GLY A 16 3.37 6.74 -6.63
N ASP A 17 3.45 7.77 -5.77
CA ASP A 17 3.35 7.68 -4.31
C ASP A 17 2.21 8.56 -3.74
N CYS A 18 1.30 9.02 -4.61
CA CYS A 18 0.17 9.86 -4.20
C CYS A 18 -0.98 9.01 -3.65
N VAL A 19 -1.56 9.40 -2.50
CA VAL A 19 -2.74 8.74 -1.90
C VAL A 19 -3.91 8.61 -2.88
N VAL A 20 -4.12 9.57 -3.78
CA VAL A 20 -5.20 9.51 -4.78
C VAL A 20 -4.97 8.34 -5.74
N SER A 21 -3.72 8.10 -6.16
CA SER A 21 -3.38 6.96 -7.02
C SER A 21 -3.67 5.64 -6.30
N PHE A 22 -3.34 5.52 -5.02
CA PHE A 22 -3.65 4.32 -4.23
C PHE A 22 -5.16 4.07 -4.07
N LEU A 23 -5.97 5.12 -4.01
CA LEU A 23 -7.42 5.01 -3.84
C LEU A 23 -8.18 4.78 -5.15
N THR A 24 -7.67 5.30 -6.28
CA THR A 24 -8.39 5.32 -7.56
C THR A 24 -7.88 4.31 -8.58
N ILE A 25 -6.61 3.89 -8.47
CA ILE A 25 -6.03 2.89 -9.35
C ILE A 25 -6.08 1.55 -8.63
N THR A 26 -6.88 0.62 -9.16
CA THR A 26 -6.88 -0.77 -8.71
C THR A 26 -5.55 -1.42 -9.11
N ARG A 27 -4.54 -1.34 -8.25
CA ARG A 27 -3.34 -2.16 -8.41
C ARG A 27 -3.73 -3.62 -8.16
N ARG A 28 -3.51 -4.50 -9.14
CA ARG A 28 -3.58 -5.93 -8.87
C ARG A 28 -2.51 -6.25 -7.83
N PRO A 29 -2.85 -6.96 -6.73
CA PRO A 29 -1.84 -7.44 -5.81
C PRO A 29 -0.90 -8.35 -6.60
N HIS A 30 0.36 -7.95 -6.64
CA HIS A 30 1.46 -8.78 -7.08
C HIS A 30 2.12 -9.32 -5.82
N THR A 31 2.66 -10.52 -5.91
CA THR A 31 3.42 -11.11 -4.80
C THR A 31 4.62 -10.21 -4.51
N ILE A 32 4.79 -9.85 -3.23
CA ILE A 32 5.94 -9.13 -2.74
C ILE A 32 6.72 -10.13 -1.89
N GLU A 33 8.00 -10.32 -2.22
CA GLU A 33 8.91 -11.08 -1.36
C GLU A 33 9.30 -10.21 -0.17
N VAL A 34 9.18 -10.78 1.03
CA VAL A 34 9.52 -10.13 2.29
C VAL A 34 10.53 -11.04 2.98
N ASP A 35 11.73 -10.54 3.19
CA ASP A 35 12.76 -11.25 3.95
C ASP A 35 12.49 -11.20 5.47
N GLU A 36 13.31 -11.92 6.25
CA GLU A 36 13.11 -12.03 7.70
C GLU A 36 13.23 -10.68 8.43
N ASP A 37 14.19 -9.84 8.02
CA ASP A 37 14.41 -8.51 8.62
C ASP A 37 13.23 -7.58 8.32
N GLN A 38 12.73 -7.61 7.08
CA GLN A 38 11.56 -6.86 6.67
C GLN A 38 10.29 -7.33 7.41
N ALA A 39 10.12 -8.64 7.59
CA ALA A 39 9.00 -9.20 8.35
C ALA A 39 9.05 -8.78 9.84
N ALA A 40 10.24 -8.77 10.43
CA ALA A 40 10.46 -8.27 11.79
C ALA A 40 10.13 -6.78 11.91
N ALA A 41 10.54 -5.96 10.93
CA ALA A 41 10.23 -4.53 10.91
C ALA A 41 8.72 -4.26 10.81
N ILE A 42 8.01 -4.98 9.94
CA ILE A 42 6.54 -4.86 9.82
C ILE A 42 5.85 -5.23 11.14
N THR A 43 6.35 -6.28 11.81
CA THR A 43 5.84 -6.70 13.12
C THR A 43 6.04 -5.62 14.18
N ALA A 44 7.24 -5.04 14.26
CA ALA A 44 7.55 -3.96 15.20
C ALA A 44 6.69 -2.71 14.96
N MET A 45 6.51 -2.31 13.69
CA MET A 45 5.64 -1.19 13.32
C MET A 45 4.18 -1.43 13.68
N THR A 46 3.70 -2.67 13.52
CA THR A 46 2.34 -3.06 13.91
C THR A 46 2.16 -3.00 15.43
N GLN A 47 3.12 -3.54 16.19
CA GLN A 47 3.11 -3.50 17.65
C GLN A 47 3.17 -2.06 18.20
N GLY A 48 3.88 -1.18 17.50
CA GLY A 48 3.94 0.25 17.81
C GLY A 48 2.72 1.06 17.36
N GLY A 49 1.75 0.45 16.67
CA GLY A 49 0.53 1.12 16.19
C GLY A 49 0.73 2.02 14.96
N LEU A 50 1.86 1.90 14.26
CA LEU A 50 2.16 2.65 13.04
C LEU A 50 1.52 2.03 11.79
N LEU A 51 1.26 0.73 11.82
CA LEU A 51 0.60 -0.02 10.75
C LEU A 51 -0.57 -0.84 11.29
N PRO A 52 -1.64 -1.04 10.50
CA PRO A 52 -2.66 -2.02 10.82
C PRO A 52 -2.07 -3.44 10.77
N PRO A 53 -2.59 -4.40 11.57
CA PRO A 53 -2.17 -5.79 11.49
C PRO A 53 -2.35 -6.35 10.08
N LEU A 54 -1.42 -7.20 9.63
CA LEU A 54 -1.56 -7.91 8.36
C LEU A 54 -2.82 -8.79 8.39
N ARG A 55 -3.78 -8.51 7.49
CA ARG A 55 -5.03 -9.25 7.32
C ARG A 55 -4.96 -10.12 6.07
N LEU A 56 -3.93 -10.96 5.98
CA LEU A 56 -3.77 -11.88 4.85
C LEU A 56 -4.91 -12.90 4.87
N VAL A 57 -5.74 -12.88 3.83
CA VAL A 57 -6.74 -13.93 3.59
C VAL A 57 -6.23 -14.75 2.43
N ARG A 58 -6.05 -16.07 2.63
CA ARG A 58 -5.69 -16.98 1.54
C ARG A 58 -6.88 -17.08 0.58
N ASP A 59 -6.64 -16.87 -0.72
CA ASP A 59 -7.67 -17.14 -1.72
C ASP A 59 -7.75 -18.65 -1.92
N GLU A 60 -8.80 -19.27 -1.36
CA GLU A 60 -9.04 -20.72 -1.44
C GLU A 60 -9.24 -21.21 -2.89
N ARG A 61 -9.45 -20.30 -3.86
CA ARG A 61 -9.62 -20.65 -5.29
C ARG A 61 -8.29 -20.83 -6.04
N VAL A 62 -7.16 -20.47 -5.42
CA VAL A 62 -5.83 -20.46 -6.06
C VAL A 62 -4.92 -21.56 -5.49
N SER A 63 -5.48 -22.51 -4.73
CA SER A 63 -4.75 -23.65 -4.16
C SER A 63 -4.76 -24.89 -5.03
#